data_AF-A0A497TEZ1-F1
#
_entry.id   AF-A0A497TEZ1-F1
#
_cell.length_a   1.000
_cell.length_b   1.000
_cell.length_c   1.000
_cell.angle_alpha   90.00
_cell.angle_beta   90.00
_cell.angle_gamma   90.00
#
_symmetry.space_group_name_H-M   'P 1'
#
loop_
_entity.id
_entity.type
_entity.pdbx_description
1 polymer ?
#
loop_
_entity_poly.entity_id
_entity_poly.type
_entity_poly.pdbx_seq_one_letter_code
_entity_poly.pdbx_strand_id
1 'polypeptide(L)' 'MNELELKLLKLMAERTLLTTPELKSLLGEENGLDLALASLRQQGYIEKIESLGICWIVTKRGLQAIK' A
#
# COMPACT_ATOMS: atom_id res chain seq x y z
N MET A 1 0.66 13.25 2.01
CA MET A 1 0.21 11.92 2.44
C MET A 1 -0.99 12.09 3.36
N ASN A 2 -2.14 11.54 3.01
CA ASN A 2 -3.36 11.61 3.84
C ASN A 2 -3.38 10.49 4.89
N GLU A 3 -4.38 10.49 5.79
CA GLU A 3 -4.49 9.51 6.88
C GLU A 3 -4.62 8.06 6.38
N LEU A 4 -5.43 7.85 5.34
CA LEU A 4 -5.62 6.56 4.70
C LEU A 4 -4.31 6.03 4.08
N GLU A 5 -3.60 6.87 3.35
CA GLU A 5 -2.30 6.56 2.74
C GLU A 5 -1.25 6.20 3.78
N LEU A 6 -1.18 6.94 4.90
CA LEU A 6 -0.26 6.63 6.00
C LEU A 6 -0.62 5.29 6.66
N LYS A 7 -1.91 5.03 6.88
CA LYS A 7 -2.41 3.76 7.44
C LYS A 7 -2.07 2.58 6.52
N LEU A 8 -2.30 2.72 5.21
CA LEU A 8 -1.91 1.75 4.19
C LEU A 8 -0.41 1.46 4.20
N LEU A 9 0.39 2.52 4.20
CA LEU A 9 1.84 2.40 4.11
C LEU A 9 2.42 1.71 5.36
N LYS A 10 1.88 2.00 6.55
CA LYS A 10 2.22 1.30 7.80
C LYS A 10 1.82 -0.18 7.74
N LEU A 11 0.59 -0.48 7.34
CA LEU A 11 0.09 -1.85 7.23
C LEU A 11 0.96 -2.71 6.28
N MET A 12 1.31 -2.15 5.12
CA MET A 12 2.16 -2.82 4.13
C MET A 12 3.63 -2.92 4.56
N ALA A 13 4.09 -2.06 5.46
CA ALA A 13 5.45 -2.16 6.02
C ALA A 13 5.55 -3.28 7.05
N GLU A 14 4.48 -3.53 7.80
CA GLU A 14 4.39 -4.63 8.78
C GLU A 14 4.17 -6.00 8.11
N ARG A 15 3.45 -6.04 6.98
CA ARG A 15 3.16 -7.26 6.23
C ARG A 15 3.70 -7.15 4.81
N THR A 16 4.74 -7.92 4.53
CA THR A 16 5.37 -7.97 3.21
C THR A 16 4.44 -8.67 2.21
N LEU A 17 4.29 -8.09 1.02
CA LEU A 17 3.51 -8.64 -0.11
C LEU A 17 2.02 -8.80 0.19
N LEU A 18 1.26 -7.70 0.08
CA LEU A 18 -0.19 -7.73 0.22
C LEU A 18 -0.87 -7.52 -1.14
N THR A 19 -1.86 -8.34 -1.45
CA THR A 19 -2.74 -8.16 -2.61
C THR A 19 -3.83 -7.13 -2.33
N THR A 20 -4.43 -6.55 -3.37
CA THR A 20 -5.58 -5.64 -3.19
C THR A 20 -6.76 -6.27 -2.42
N PRO A 21 -7.16 -7.54 -2.68
CA PRO A 21 -8.19 -8.20 -1.87
C PRO A 21 -7.84 -8.32 -0.39
N GLU A 22 -6.59 -8.64 -0.05
CA GLU A 22 -6.14 -8.70 1.34
C GLU A 22 -6.16 -7.32 2.01
N LEU A 23 -5.75 -6.27 1.28
CA LEU A 23 -5.85 -4.90 1.76
C LEU A 23 -7.30 -4.49 2.04
N LYS A 24 -8.24 -4.84 1.15
CA LYS A 24 -9.69 -4.62 1.36
C LYS A 24 -10.19 -5.37 2.58
N SER A 25 -9.76 -6.61 2.78
CA SER A 25 -10.17 -7.40 3.96
C SER A 25 -9.63 -6.81 5.27
N LEU A 26 -8.43 -6.22 5.26
CA LEU A 26 -7.78 -5.69 6.47
C LEU A 26 -8.25 -4.27 6.83
N LEU A 27 -8.55 -3.44 5.83
CA LEU A 27 -8.97 -2.06 6.02
C LEU A 27 -10.50 -1.89 6.07
N GLY A 28 -11.24 -2.93 5.65
CA GLY A 28 -12.68 -2.83 5.36
C GLY A 28 -12.92 -2.28 3.95
N GLU A 29 -14.18 -2.19 3.54
CA GLU A 29 -14.58 -1.47 2.31
C GLU A 29 -14.40 0.05 2.49
N GLU A 30 -13.17 0.50 2.74
CA GLU A 30 -12.82 1.90 2.78
C GLU A 30 -12.86 2.46 1.36
N ASN A 31 -13.85 3.33 1.12
CA ASN A 31 -13.95 4.11 -0.11
C ASN A 31 -12.65 4.90 -0.32
N GLY A 32 -11.95 4.65 -1.43
CA GLY A 32 -10.72 5.37 -1.79
C GLY A 32 -9.42 4.56 -1.71
N LEU A 33 -9.46 3.27 -1.36
CA LEU A 33 -8.28 2.40 -1.38
C LEU A 33 -7.53 2.44 -2.73
N ASP A 34 -8.24 2.33 -3.84
CA ASP A 34 -7.64 2.33 -5.18
C ASP A 34 -6.96 3.68 -5.51
N LEU A 35 -7.54 4.80 -5.06
CA LEU A 35 -6.96 6.14 -5.19
C LEU A 35 -5.71 6.30 -4.31
N ALA A 36 -5.75 5.81 -3.07
CA ALA A 36 -4.62 5.85 -2.16
C ALA A 36 -3.45 5.00 -2.68
N LEU A 37 -3.72 3.80 -3.21
CA LEU A 37 -2.71 2.95 -3.86
C LEU A 37 -2.08 3.63 -5.08
N ALA A 38 -2.90 4.25 -5.93
CA ALA A 38 -2.40 4.99 -7.09
C ALA A 38 -1.50 6.16 -6.69
N SER A 39 -1.92 6.93 -5.68
CA SER A 39 -1.16 8.07 -5.13
C SER A 39 0.16 7.65 -4.50
N LEU A 40 0.16 6.62 -3.64
CA LEU A 40 1.37 6.08 -3.01
C LEU A 40 2.36 5.53 -4.05
N ARG A 41 1.85 4.89 -5.11
CA ARG A 41 2.67 4.40 -6.22
C ARG A 41 3.28 5.57 -7.00
N GLN A 42 2.51 6.59 -7.32
CA GLN A 42 3.00 7.78 -8.02
C GLN A 42 4.10 8.52 -7.24
N GLN A 43 4.00 8.51 -5.91
CA GLN A 43 5.02 9.07 -5.00
C GLN A 43 6.26 8.18 -4.85
N GLY A 44 6.23 6.95 -5.39
CA GLY A 44 7.32 5.98 -5.31
C GLY A 44 7.46 5.33 -3.93
N TYR A 45 6.40 5.33 -3.11
CA TYR A 45 6.41 4.70 -1.79
C TYR A 45 6.05 3.22 -1.84
N ILE A 46 5.30 2.81 -2.85
CA ILE A 46 4.95 1.42 -3.09
C ILE A 46 5.18 1.04 -4.55
N GLU A 47 5.41 -0.24 -4.80
CA GLU A 47 5.48 -0.83 -6.12
C GLU A 47 4.52 -2.01 -6.25
N LYS A 48 4.09 -2.25 -7.48
CA LYS A 48 3.24 -3.39 -7.83
C LYS A 48 4.12 -4.48 -8.43
N ILE A 49 4.05 -5.69 -7.87
CA ILE A 49 4.70 -6.88 -8.38
C ILE A 49 3.62 -7.80 -8.97
N GLU A 50 3.84 -8.29 -10.18
CA GLU A 50 2.89 -9.13 -10.92
C GLU A 50 3.30 -10.62 -10.96
N SER A 51 4.17 -11.05 -10.04
CA SER A 51 4.62 -12.44 -9.95
C SER A 51 3.68 -13.26 -9.06
N LEU A 52 3.06 -14.30 -9.61
CA LEU A 52 2.07 -15.19 -8.96
C LEU A 52 0.74 -14.54 -8.55
N GLY A 53 0.58 -13.24 -8.80
CA GLY A 53 -0.58 -12.43 -8.45
C GLY A 53 -0.23 -10.94 -8.46
N ILE A 54 -1.22 -10.06 -8.32
CA ILE A 54 -0.98 -8.61 -8.15
C ILE A 54 -0.77 -8.33 -6.66
N CYS A 55 0.49 -8.14 -6.27
CA CYS A 55 0.88 -7.79 -4.91
C CYS A 55 1.49 -6.39 -4.86
N TRP A 56 1.38 -5.75 -3.71
CA TRP A 56 1.99 -4.47 -3.42
C TRP A 56 3.12 -4.63 -2.41
N ILE A 57 4.24 -3.95 -2.68
CA ILE A 57 5.40 -3.88 -1.78
C ILE A 57 5.70 -2.44 -1.42
N VAL A 58 6.21 -2.22 -0.21
CA VAL A 58 6.72 -0.90 0.20
C VAL A 58 8.16 -0.76 -0.28
N THR A 59 8.48 0.36 -0.93
CA THR A 59 9.83 0.65 -1.37
C THR A 59 10.69 1.14 -0.19
N LYS A 60 12.01 1.18 -0.36
CA LYS A 60 12.92 1.81 0.62
C LYS A 60 12.52 3.25 0.94
N ARG A 61 12.03 4.00 -0.05
CA ARG A 61 11.55 5.37 0.12
C ARG A 61 10.26 5.41 0.94
N GLY A 62 9.33 4.49 0.68
CA GLY A 62 8.11 4.35 1.47
C GLY A 62 8.42 4.07 2.94
N LEU A 63 9.35 3.17 3.23
CA LEU A 63 9.78 2.89 4.61
C LEU A 63 10.39 4.11 5.32
N GLN A 64 11.11 4.96 4.59
CA GLN A 64 11.66 6.21 5.12
C GLN A 64 10.56 7.25 5.41
N ALA A 65 9.47 7.25 4.65
CA ALA A 65 8.36 8.19 4.82
C ALA A 65 7.45 7.86 6.03
N ILE A 66 7.59 6.67 6.63
CA ILE A 66 6.83 6.24 7.82
C ILE A 66 7.52 6.69 9.13
N LYS A 67 8.83 6.96 9.10
CA LYS A 67 9.61 7.42 10.25
C LYS A 67 9.25 8.84 10.65
#